data_AF-A0A534MMX2-F1
#
_entry.id   AF-A0A534MMX2-F1
#
_cell.length_a   1.000
_cell.length_b   1.000
_cell.length_c   1.000
_cell.angle_alpha   90.00
_cell.angle_beta   90.00
_cell.angle_gamma   90.00
#
_symmetry.space_group_name_H-M   'P 1'
#
loop_
_entity.id
_entity.type
_entity.pdbx_description
1 polymer ?
#
loop_
_entity_poly.entity_id
_entity_poly.type
_entity_poly.pdbx_seq_one_letter_code
_entity_poly.pdbx_strand_id
1 'polypeptide(L)'
;PAPIAQDHKRAYEGDKGPNTGGMGSYSDADHRLPFLTEGDFAGALQTMRQTVAAMASRGTPFKGVLYGGFMATKDGPKLLEFNVRFADPEAMNVLPIFEDEFLETCHGIAEERLPSSLRFAPRATVCKYVVPMGYGTHPRAGEQLKVDEDSIRTAGAKLFYASVDERAGHLYTTTSRSLAIVGIAATLGEAESISEEGLAFVAGSFYARRDIGKPEVIRQKVERMRKIREGR
;
A
#
# COMPACT_ATOMS: atom_id res chain seq x y z
N PRO A 1 6.83 -9.41 -11.53
CA PRO A 1 6.31 -8.09 -11.12
C PRO A 1 6.26 -8.05 -9.59
N ALA A 2 6.24 -6.86 -8.98
CA ALA A 2 5.99 -6.75 -7.54
C ALA A 2 4.55 -7.18 -7.18
N PRO A 3 4.27 -7.53 -5.91
CA PRO A 3 2.91 -7.83 -5.45
C PRO A 3 1.93 -6.69 -5.73
N ILE A 4 0.69 -7.04 -6.07
CA ILE A 4 -0.38 -6.06 -6.23
C ILE A 4 -0.86 -5.63 -4.85
N ALA A 5 -0.86 -4.31 -4.64
CA ALA A 5 -1.47 -3.69 -3.47
C ALA A 5 -2.72 -2.87 -3.86
N GLN A 6 -3.67 -2.76 -2.95
CA GLN A 6 -4.78 -1.81 -3.05
C GLN A 6 -4.62 -0.72 -1.99
N ASP A 7 -4.54 0.53 -2.43
CA ASP A 7 -4.63 1.73 -1.60
C ASP A 7 -6.09 2.14 -1.29
N HIS A 8 -6.29 2.70 -0.10
CA HIS A 8 -7.55 3.29 0.36
C HIS A 8 -7.44 4.82 0.45
N LYS A 9 -7.77 5.52 -0.64
CA LYS A 9 -7.70 7.00 -0.70
C LYS A 9 -8.73 7.72 0.16
N ARG A 10 -9.89 7.11 0.43
CA ARG A 10 -10.99 7.76 1.15
C ARG A 10 -10.67 7.88 2.63
N ALA A 11 -10.85 9.08 3.19
CA ALA A 11 -10.43 9.43 4.54
C ALA A 11 -11.05 8.54 5.62
N TYR A 12 -12.33 8.17 5.48
CA TYR A 12 -13.09 7.49 6.54
C TYR A 12 -13.50 6.07 6.15
N GLU A 13 -13.81 5.27 7.17
CA GLU A 13 -14.29 3.89 7.03
C GLU A 13 -15.51 3.76 6.12
N GLY A 14 -15.62 2.62 5.45
CA GLY A 14 -16.62 2.39 4.41
C GLY A 14 -16.39 3.24 3.16
N ASP A 15 -15.14 3.63 2.91
CA ASP A 15 -14.71 4.44 1.78
C ASP A 15 -15.48 5.78 1.65
N LYS A 16 -15.68 6.46 2.79
CA LYS A 16 -16.38 7.75 2.90
C LYS A 16 -15.41 8.94 3.04
N GLY A 17 -15.94 10.15 2.90
CA GLY A 17 -15.18 11.39 3.07
C GLY A 17 -14.36 11.78 1.84
N PRO A 18 -13.49 12.81 1.95
CA PRO A 18 -12.68 13.29 0.84
C PRO A 18 -11.63 12.25 0.42
N ASN A 19 -11.07 12.45 -0.78
CA ASN A 19 -9.85 11.75 -1.18
C ASN A 19 -8.66 12.31 -0.39
N THR A 20 -7.74 11.43 -0.05
CA THR A 20 -6.48 11.73 0.64
C THR A 20 -5.31 11.16 -0.16
N GLY A 21 -4.08 11.34 0.32
CA GLY A 21 -2.91 10.65 -0.22
C GLY A 21 -2.94 9.13 -0.09
N GLY A 22 -3.82 8.58 0.76
CA GLY A 22 -3.91 7.14 1.08
C GLY A 22 -3.94 6.93 2.59
N MET A 23 -4.99 6.27 3.09
CA MET A 23 -5.17 5.97 4.53
C MET A 23 -4.53 4.64 4.95
N GLY A 24 -4.01 3.90 3.98
CA GLY A 24 -3.43 2.58 4.16
C GLY A 24 -3.69 1.71 2.94
N SER A 25 -3.08 0.53 2.94
CA SER A 25 -3.08 -0.37 1.79
C SER A 25 -2.83 -1.80 2.20
N TYR A 26 -3.22 -2.75 1.36
CA TYR A 26 -2.97 -4.17 1.61
C TYR A 26 -2.59 -4.92 0.35
N SER A 27 -1.85 -6.03 0.52
CA SER A 27 -1.52 -7.02 -0.49
C SER A 27 -1.77 -8.41 0.08
N ASP A 28 -2.29 -9.34 -0.73
CA ASP A 28 -2.52 -10.72 -0.30
C ASP A 28 -1.27 -11.58 -0.47
N ALA A 29 -1.24 -12.74 0.18
CA ALA A 29 -0.12 -13.68 0.19
C ALA A 29 0.16 -14.32 -1.17
N ASP A 30 -0.83 -14.35 -2.06
CA ASP A 30 -0.71 -14.81 -3.45
C ASP A 30 -0.36 -13.69 -4.44
N HIS A 31 -0.19 -12.46 -3.94
CA HIS A 31 0.19 -11.26 -4.69
C HIS A 31 -0.83 -10.77 -5.74
N ARG A 32 -2.07 -11.30 -5.77
CA ARG A 32 -3.08 -11.00 -6.80
C ARG A 32 -4.33 -10.26 -6.31
N LEU A 33 -4.58 -10.18 -5.01
CA LEU A 33 -5.79 -9.62 -4.36
C LEU A 33 -7.09 -10.43 -4.65
N PRO A 34 -7.91 -10.76 -3.63
CA PRO A 34 -9.04 -11.70 -3.76
C PRO A 34 -10.14 -11.35 -4.76
N PHE A 35 -10.27 -10.07 -5.15
CA PHE A 35 -11.33 -9.58 -6.03
C PHE A 35 -10.90 -9.43 -7.50
N LEU A 36 -9.61 -9.61 -7.79
CA LEU A 36 -9.08 -9.59 -9.15
C LEU A 36 -9.12 -10.99 -9.77
N THR A 37 -9.32 -11.04 -11.08
CA THR A 37 -9.18 -12.27 -11.86
C THR A 37 -7.78 -12.37 -12.46
N GLU A 38 -7.38 -13.57 -12.91
CA GLU A 38 -6.17 -13.75 -13.72
C GLU A 38 -6.15 -12.86 -14.97
N GLY A 39 -7.32 -12.61 -15.58
CA GLY A 39 -7.46 -11.71 -16.71
C GLY A 39 -7.17 -10.25 -16.36
N ASP A 40 -7.57 -9.80 -15.17
CA ASP A 40 -7.25 -8.46 -14.68
C ASP A 40 -5.74 -8.30 -14.46
N PHE A 41 -5.11 -9.29 -13.83
CA PHE A 41 -3.65 -9.31 -13.62
C PHE A 41 -2.89 -9.31 -14.96
N ALA A 42 -3.22 -10.24 -15.85
CA ALA A 42 -2.54 -10.39 -17.13
C ALA A 42 -2.72 -9.15 -18.03
N GLY A 43 -3.93 -8.58 -18.08
CA GLY A 43 -4.21 -7.38 -18.86
C GLY A 43 -3.46 -6.14 -18.35
N ALA A 44 -3.39 -5.95 -17.03
CA ALA A 44 -2.63 -4.87 -16.42
C ALA A 44 -1.13 -5.04 -16.70
N LEU A 45 -0.58 -6.24 -16.49
CA LEU A 45 0.82 -6.54 -16.76
C LEU A 45 1.19 -6.34 -18.24
N GLN A 46 0.29 -6.74 -19.15
CA GLN A 46 0.49 -6.53 -20.58
C GLN A 46 0.53 -5.04 -20.94
N THR A 47 -0.35 -4.23 -20.33
CA THR A 47 -0.35 -2.76 -20.50
C THR A 47 0.99 -2.16 -20.03
N MET A 48 1.51 -2.60 -18.88
CA MET A 48 2.81 -2.16 -18.36
C MET A 48 3.95 -2.51 -19.34
N ARG A 49 4.00 -3.75 -19.82
CA ARG A 49 5.02 -4.23 -20.77
C ARG A 49 4.99 -3.45 -22.08
N GLN A 50 3.80 -3.22 -22.63
CA GLN A 50 3.63 -2.43 -23.86
C GLN A 50 4.08 -0.98 -23.67
N THR A 51 3.83 -0.40 -22.50
CA THR A 51 4.28 0.96 -22.18
C THR A 51 5.80 1.06 -22.15
N VAL A 52 6.48 0.13 -21.46
CA VAL A 52 7.95 0.09 -21.42
C VAL A 52 8.55 -0.13 -22.81
N ALA A 53 7.98 -1.05 -23.60
CA ALA A 53 8.42 -1.30 -24.97
C ALA A 53 8.23 -0.07 -25.88
N ALA A 54 7.12 0.65 -25.75
CA ALA A 54 6.84 1.86 -26.53
C ALA A 54 7.78 3.02 -26.17
N MET A 55 8.17 3.15 -24.90
CA MET A 55 9.18 4.12 -24.47
C MET A 55 10.54 3.81 -25.08
N ALA A 56 10.95 2.53 -25.09
CA ALA A 56 12.19 2.09 -25.73
C ALA A 56 12.17 2.33 -27.25
N SER A 57 11.08 2.00 -27.95
CA SER A 57 10.98 2.19 -29.41
C SER A 57 10.99 3.66 -29.84
N ARG A 58 10.67 4.58 -28.93
CA ARG A 58 10.76 6.03 -29.13
C ARG A 58 12.13 6.61 -28.80
N GLY A 59 13.12 5.79 -28.45
CA GLY A 59 14.46 6.24 -28.07
C GLY A 59 14.54 6.83 -26.66
N THR A 60 13.52 6.60 -25.82
CA THR A 60 13.46 7.09 -24.43
C THR A 60 13.24 5.93 -23.46
N PRO A 61 14.16 4.95 -23.37
CA PRO A 61 13.98 3.78 -22.53
C PRO A 61 13.82 4.16 -21.05
N PHE A 62 12.92 3.48 -20.34
CA PHE A 62 12.68 3.71 -18.92
C PHE A 62 13.44 2.70 -18.07
N LYS A 63 14.13 3.20 -17.05
CA LYS A 63 14.79 2.41 -16.00
C LYS A 63 14.29 2.89 -14.65
N GLY A 64 13.84 1.96 -13.81
CA GLY A 64 13.35 2.28 -12.48
C GLY A 64 12.06 1.55 -12.14
N VAL A 65 11.32 2.12 -11.18
CA VAL A 65 10.04 1.59 -10.73
C VAL A 65 8.93 2.25 -11.53
N LEU A 66 8.27 1.49 -12.40
CA LEU A 66 7.03 1.92 -13.04
C LEU A 66 5.85 1.37 -12.25
N TYR A 67 5.08 2.26 -11.65
CA TYR A 67 3.83 1.95 -10.98
C TYR A 67 2.67 2.29 -11.91
N GLY A 68 1.73 1.35 -12.10
CA GLY A 68 0.50 1.59 -12.84
C GLY A 68 -0.70 1.51 -11.90
N GLY A 69 -1.47 2.60 -11.81
CA GLY A 69 -2.74 2.60 -11.11
C GLY A 69 -3.84 2.10 -12.04
N PHE A 70 -4.53 1.02 -11.66
CA PHE A 70 -5.57 0.40 -12.49
C PHE A 70 -6.93 0.39 -11.79
N MET A 71 -7.97 0.53 -12.60
CA MET A 71 -9.34 0.23 -12.21
C MET A 71 -9.73 -1.14 -12.79
N ALA A 72 -10.15 -2.07 -11.94
CA ALA A 72 -10.79 -3.31 -12.39
C ALA A 72 -12.22 -3.01 -12.83
N THR A 73 -12.60 -3.41 -14.05
CA THR A 73 -13.92 -3.16 -14.61
C THR A 73 -14.55 -4.45 -15.14
N LYS A 74 -15.81 -4.40 -15.56
CA LYS A 74 -16.45 -5.53 -16.26
C LYS A 74 -15.75 -5.88 -17.59
N ASP A 75 -15.08 -4.91 -18.21
CA ASP A 75 -14.42 -5.02 -19.52
C ASP A 75 -12.89 -5.14 -19.37
N GLY A 76 -12.42 -5.66 -18.23
CA GLY A 76 -11.02 -5.82 -17.88
C GLY A 76 -10.38 -4.58 -17.22
N PRO A 77 -9.06 -4.61 -16.98
CA PRO A 77 -8.35 -3.55 -16.27
C PRO A 77 -8.21 -2.30 -17.16
N LYS A 78 -8.45 -1.13 -16.59
CA LYS A 78 -8.23 0.16 -17.25
C LYS A 78 -7.18 0.94 -16.49
N LEU A 79 -6.13 1.37 -17.21
CA LEU A 79 -5.10 2.23 -16.65
C LEU A 79 -5.70 3.59 -16.31
N LEU A 80 -5.45 4.07 -15.08
CA LEU A 80 -5.79 5.41 -14.64
C LEU A 80 -4.60 6.35 -14.79
N GLU A 81 -3.45 5.93 -14.28
CA GLU A 81 -2.24 6.75 -14.22
C GLU A 81 -0.97 5.90 -14.12
N PHE A 82 0.15 6.49 -14.49
CA PHE A 82 1.48 5.98 -14.18
C PHE A 82 2.18 6.86 -13.15
N ASN A 83 2.97 6.22 -12.29
CA ASN A 83 3.93 6.88 -11.42
C ASN A 83 5.32 6.24 -11.65
N VAL A 84 6.38 7.05 -11.58
CA VAL A 84 7.76 6.63 -11.89
C VAL A 84 8.61 6.39 -10.64
N ARG A 85 7.95 5.96 -9.56
CA ARG A 85 8.53 5.72 -8.23
C ARG A 85 7.67 4.71 -7.48
N PHE A 86 8.22 4.17 -6.38
CA PHE A 86 7.42 3.41 -5.43
C PHE A 86 6.25 4.27 -4.92
N ALA A 87 5.07 3.66 -4.85
CA ALA A 87 3.91 4.34 -4.35
C ALA A 87 3.77 4.25 -2.83
N ASP A 88 3.18 5.27 -2.24
CA ASP A 88 2.98 5.38 -0.81
C ASP A 88 1.45 5.40 -0.59
N PRO A 89 0.87 4.47 0.20
CA PRO A 89 1.56 3.55 1.12
C PRO A 89 2.09 2.24 0.54
N GLU A 90 1.81 1.93 -0.74
CA GLU A 90 1.95 0.57 -1.29
C GLU A 90 3.38 -0.02 -1.23
N ALA A 91 4.42 0.81 -1.19
CA ALA A 91 5.81 0.40 -0.95
C ALA A 91 5.97 -0.38 0.35
N MET A 92 5.22 -0.01 1.39
CA MET A 92 5.22 -0.67 2.68
C MET A 92 4.49 -2.02 2.67
N ASN A 93 3.73 -2.33 1.61
CA ASN A 93 3.22 -3.68 1.39
C ASN A 93 4.21 -4.59 0.65
N VAL A 94 5.08 -3.99 -0.16
CA VAL A 94 5.96 -4.70 -1.11
C VAL A 94 7.36 -4.91 -0.54
N LEU A 95 8.02 -3.83 -0.10
CA LEU A 95 9.42 -3.86 0.31
C LEU A 95 9.68 -4.71 1.56
N PRO A 96 8.80 -4.74 2.58
CA PRO A 96 9.04 -5.57 3.77
C PRO A 96 9.02 -7.08 3.53
N ILE A 97 8.48 -7.54 2.39
CA ILE A 97 8.43 -8.94 1.99
C ILE A 97 9.33 -9.22 0.77
N PHE A 98 10.20 -8.28 0.40
CA PHE A 98 11.17 -8.46 -0.68
C PHE A 98 12.33 -9.35 -0.21
N GLU A 99 12.63 -10.41 -0.97
CA GLU A 99 13.62 -11.43 -0.57
C GLU A 99 14.98 -11.30 -1.27
N ASP A 100 15.04 -10.56 -2.37
CA ASP A 100 16.29 -10.28 -3.05
C ASP A 100 17.02 -9.10 -2.38
N GLU A 101 18.31 -8.94 -2.68
CA GLU A 101 19.11 -7.85 -2.12
C GLU A 101 18.72 -6.54 -2.82
N PHE A 102 18.25 -5.57 -2.04
CA PHE A 102 17.66 -4.34 -2.58
C PHE A 102 18.69 -3.48 -3.31
N LEU A 103 19.90 -3.36 -2.78
CA LEU A 103 20.94 -2.54 -3.39
C LEU A 103 21.41 -3.14 -4.73
N GLU A 104 21.65 -4.45 -4.79
CA GLU A 104 21.99 -5.15 -6.04
C GLU A 104 20.84 -5.12 -7.03
N THR A 105 19.59 -5.15 -6.57
CA THR A 105 18.43 -4.96 -7.45
C THR A 105 18.44 -3.55 -8.06
N CYS A 106 18.66 -2.50 -7.26
CA CYS A 106 18.79 -1.13 -7.77
C CYS A 106 19.98 -0.97 -8.73
N HIS A 107 21.12 -1.58 -8.40
CA HIS A 107 22.30 -1.60 -9.25
C HIS A 107 22.04 -2.33 -10.57
N GLY A 108 21.36 -3.48 -10.53
CA GLY A 108 20.94 -4.24 -11.70
C GLY A 108 19.96 -3.47 -12.60
N ILE A 109 19.10 -2.62 -12.04
CA ILE A 109 18.26 -1.71 -12.82
C ILE A 109 19.11 -0.67 -13.56
N ALA A 110 20.08 -0.04 -12.87
CA ALA A 110 20.95 0.97 -13.47
C ALA A 110 21.79 0.39 -14.62
N GLU A 111 22.36 -0.79 -14.39
CA GLU A 111 23.25 -1.52 -15.31
C GLU A 111 22.51 -2.36 -16.37
N GLU A 112 21.17 -2.34 -16.41
CA GLU A 112 20.36 -3.15 -17.34
C GLU A 112 20.59 -4.67 -17.20
N ARG A 113 20.96 -5.12 -15.99
CA ARG A 113 21.18 -6.53 -15.64
C ARG A 113 20.10 -7.10 -14.72
N LEU A 114 18.98 -6.40 -14.55
CA LEU A 114 17.88 -6.86 -13.69
C LEU A 114 17.41 -8.26 -14.14
N PRO A 115 17.29 -9.24 -13.23
CA PRO A 115 16.78 -10.56 -13.57
C PRO A 115 15.34 -10.51 -14.09
N SER A 116 14.92 -11.57 -14.78
CA SER A 116 13.57 -11.67 -15.35
C SER A 116 12.46 -11.73 -14.29
N SER A 117 12.80 -12.12 -13.06
CA SER A 117 11.90 -12.11 -11.91
C SER A 117 12.64 -11.72 -10.64
N LEU A 118 11.88 -11.15 -9.72
CA LEU A 118 12.27 -10.83 -8.36
C LEU A 118 11.46 -11.68 -7.38
N ARG A 119 12.05 -12.00 -6.23
CA ARG A 119 11.43 -12.85 -5.21
C ARG A 119 10.81 -12.02 -4.10
N PHE A 120 9.61 -12.45 -3.70
CA PHE A 120 8.85 -11.87 -2.60
C PHE A 120 8.28 -13.02 -1.77
N ALA A 121 8.32 -12.88 -0.46
CA ALA A 121 7.77 -13.88 0.44
C ALA A 121 6.25 -14.04 0.20
N PRO A 122 5.71 -15.27 0.29
CA PRO A 122 4.27 -15.54 0.16
C PRO A 122 3.57 -15.13 1.47
N ARG A 123 3.50 -13.82 1.72
CA ARG A 123 2.97 -13.20 2.93
C ARG A 123 2.00 -12.10 2.55
N ALA A 124 0.89 -12.03 3.26
CA ALA A 124 -0.02 -10.90 3.19
C ALA A 124 0.51 -9.74 4.01
N THR A 125 0.19 -8.52 3.59
CA THR A 125 0.61 -7.29 4.28
C THR A 125 -0.56 -6.32 4.39
N VAL A 126 -0.69 -5.67 5.55
CA VAL A 126 -1.72 -4.65 5.80
C VAL A 126 -1.04 -3.44 6.45
N CYS A 127 -1.15 -2.29 5.80
CA CYS A 127 -0.61 -1.02 6.23
C CYS A 127 -1.76 -0.10 6.64
N LYS A 128 -1.71 0.46 7.85
CA LYS A 128 -2.67 1.47 8.34
C LYS A 128 -1.91 2.74 8.70
N TYR A 129 -2.35 3.87 8.15
CA TYR A 129 -1.78 5.17 8.50
C TYR A 129 -2.44 5.75 9.76
N VAL A 130 -1.59 6.24 10.65
CA VAL A 130 -1.92 7.22 11.68
C VAL A 130 -1.78 8.61 11.07
N VAL A 131 -2.86 9.38 11.11
CA VAL A 131 -2.96 10.72 10.54
C VAL A 131 -3.45 11.74 11.57
N PRO A 132 -3.12 13.03 11.42
CA PRO A 132 -3.69 14.06 12.28
C PRO A 132 -5.21 14.11 12.15
N MET A 133 -5.87 14.53 13.23
CA MET A 133 -7.31 14.79 13.20
C MET A 133 -7.66 15.81 12.11
N GLY A 134 -8.70 15.53 11.33
CA GLY A 134 -9.11 16.39 10.21
C GLY A 134 -8.29 16.21 8.91
N TYR A 135 -7.40 15.22 8.83
CA TYR A 135 -6.68 14.89 7.59
C TYR A 135 -7.63 14.65 6.41
N GLY A 136 -7.28 15.20 5.24
CA GLY A 136 -8.12 15.24 4.04
C GLY A 136 -9.05 16.47 3.96
N THR A 137 -9.20 17.24 5.03
CA THR A 137 -9.89 18.55 5.02
C THR A 137 -9.05 19.63 5.72
N HIS A 138 -9.13 19.70 7.05
CA HIS A 138 -8.46 20.69 7.90
C HIS A 138 -7.62 19.95 8.96
N PRO A 139 -6.45 19.40 8.56
CA PRO A 139 -5.61 18.62 9.47
C PRO A 139 -5.04 19.50 10.60
N ARG A 140 -5.08 18.97 11.82
CA ARG A 140 -4.51 19.61 13.01
C ARG A 140 -3.07 19.16 13.24
N ALA A 141 -2.13 20.09 13.02
CA ALA A 141 -0.73 19.89 13.35
C ALA A 141 -0.43 20.23 14.81
N GLY A 142 0.72 19.76 15.30
CA GLY A 142 1.24 20.07 16.62
C GLY A 142 0.63 19.25 17.76
N GLU A 143 -0.20 18.23 17.46
CA GLU A 143 -0.73 17.32 18.48
C GLU A 143 0.33 16.28 18.82
N GLN A 144 0.59 16.07 20.12
CA GLN A 144 1.61 15.12 20.55
C GLN A 144 1.17 13.67 20.28
N LEU A 145 2.08 12.88 19.72
CA LEU A 145 1.97 11.43 19.62
C LEU A 145 2.95 10.77 20.59
N LYS A 146 2.47 9.73 21.29
CA LYS A 146 3.29 8.81 22.07
C LYS A 146 3.30 7.48 21.34
N VAL A 147 4.49 7.00 21.01
CA VAL A 147 4.68 5.76 20.24
C VAL A 147 5.58 4.85 21.05
N ASP A 148 5.08 3.69 21.42
CA ASP A 148 5.86 2.64 22.07
C ASP A 148 6.39 1.67 20.99
N GLU A 149 7.56 2.00 20.44
CA GLU A 149 8.17 1.23 19.35
C GLU A 149 8.48 -0.22 19.75
N ASP A 150 8.84 -0.45 21.00
CA ASP A 150 9.20 -1.78 21.51
C ASP A 150 7.98 -2.68 21.59
N SER A 151 6.85 -2.16 22.07
CA SER A 151 5.59 -2.90 22.09
C SER A 151 5.04 -3.16 20.68
N ILE A 152 5.14 -2.19 19.76
CA ILE A 152 4.76 -2.39 18.34
C ILE A 152 5.57 -3.53 17.72
N ARG A 153 6.89 -3.52 17.93
CA ARG A 153 7.78 -4.57 17.46
C ARG A 153 7.47 -5.93 18.09
N THR A 154 7.17 -5.96 19.40
CA THR A 154 6.82 -7.19 20.13
C THR A 154 5.50 -7.79 19.64
N ALA A 155 4.54 -6.95 19.24
CA ALA A 155 3.31 -7.38 18.58
C ALA A 155 3.53 -7.89 17.13
N GLY A 156 4.77 -7.83 16.62
CA GLY A 156 5.12 -8.31 15.28
C GLY A 156 4.82 -7.33 14.15
N ALA A 157 4.40 -6.10 14.48
CA ALA A 157 4.16 -5.06 13.48
C ALA A 157 5.46 -4.29 13.16
N LYS A 158 5.52 -3.74 11.95
CA LYS A 158 6.55 -2.76 11.55
C LYS A 158 5.99 -1.35 11.68
N LEU A 159 6.83 -0.43 12.14
CA LEU A 159 6.55 0.99 12.24
C LEU A 159 7.36 1.74 11.18
N PHE A 160 6.71 2.65 10.46
CA PHE A 160 7.36 3.57 9.53
C PHE A 160 6.93 5.00 9.85
N TYR A 161 7.88 5.85 10.21
CA TYR A 161 7.62 7.29 10.34
C TYR A 161 7.52 7.94 8.96
N ALA A 162 6.60 8.90 8.83
CA ALA A 162 6.40 9.70 7.64
C ALA A 162 6.58 11.18 8.00
N SER A 163 5.48 11.89 8.30
CA SER A 163 5.49 13.33 8.54
C SER A 163 5.23 13.66 10.02
N VAL A 164 6.28 13.57 10.83
CA VAL A 164 6.30 13.91 12.27
C VAL A 164 7.43 14.88 12.57
N ASP A 165 7.19 15.77 13.52
CA ASP A 165 8.23 16.64 14.08
C ASP A 165 8.67 16.10 15.44
N GLU A 166 9.97 15.86 15.60
CA GLU A 166 10.55 15.56 16.92
C GLU A 166 11.01 16.85 17.60
N ARG A 167 10.51 17.11 18.81
CA ARG A 167 10.90 18.25 19.64
C ARG A 167 11.14 17.79 21.07
N ALA A 168 12.36 17.95 21.55
CA ALA A 168 12.77 17.55 22.91
C ALA A 168 12.38 16.10 23.27
N GLY A 169 12.58 15.15 22.35
CA GLY A 169 12.26 13.73 22.56
C GLY A 169 10.76 13.39 22.52
N HIS A 170 9.93 14.30 22.01
CA HIS A 170 8.50 14.07 21.81
C HIS A 170 8.13 14.23 20.34
N LEU A 171 7.26 13.35 19.85
CA LEU A 171 6.76 13.37 18.49
C LEU A 171 5.47 14.18 18.40
N TYR A 172 5.34 14.94 17.33
CA TYR A 172 4.17 15.76 17.07
C TYR A 172 3.68 15.58 15.64
N THR A 173 2.36 15.61 15.47
CA THR A 173 1.75 15.59 14.16
C THR A 173 2.14 16.82 13.35
N THR A 174 2.30 16.63 12.05
CA THR A 174 2.27 17.73 11.07
C THR A 174 0.86 17.81 10.47
N THR A 175 0.71 18.35 9.26
CA THR A 175 -0.57 18.35 8.52
C THR A 175 -0.78 17.12 7.63
N SER A 176 0.20 16.21 7.58
CA SER A 176 0.20 15.04 6.71
C SER A 176 0.23 13.73 7.51
N ARG A 177 0.23 12.60 6.81
CA ARG A 177 0.30 11.25 7.38
C ARG A 177 1.53 11.13 8.30
N SER A 178 1.31 10.76 9.55
CA SER A 178 2.34 10.84 10.59
C SER A 178 3.22 9.60 10.61
N LEU A 179 2.61 8.41 10.70
CA LEU A 179 3.31 7.13 10.72
C LEU A 179 2.40 6.01 10.22
N ALA A 180 2.98 4.91 9.77
CA ALA A 180 2.27 3.72 9.32
C ALA A 180 2.62 2.52 10.18
N ILE A 181 1.61 1.71 10.50
CA ILE A 181 1.76 0.41 11.15
C ILE A 181 1.46 -0.69 10.13
N VAL A 182 2.41 -1.60 9.95
CA VAL A 182 2.34 -2.65 8.94
C VAL A 182 2.39 -4.01 9.59
N GLY A 183 1.31 -4.78 9.46
CA GLY A 183 1.29 -6.19 9.79
C GLY A 183 1.67 -7.04 8.59
N ILE A 184 2.38 -8.14 8.86
CA ILE A 184 2.87 -9.09 7.86
C ILE A 184 2.59 -10.49 8.38
N ALA A 185 1.83 -11.29 7.64
CA ALA A 185 1.42 -12.62 8.09
C ALA A 185 1.19 -13.59 6.93
N ALA A 186 0.78 -14.81 7.24
CA ALA A 186 0.44 -15.80 6.21
C ALA A 186 -0.89 -15.48 5.52
N THR A 187 -1.80 -14.80 6.21
CA THR A 187 -3.12 -14.40 5.68
C THR A 187 -3.41 -12.92 5.89
N LEU A 188 -4.31 -12.35 5.07
CA LEU A 188 -4.74 -10.96 5.23
C LEU A 188 -5.36 -10.67 6.59
N GLY A 189 -6.15 -11.59 7.14
CA GLY A 189 -6.79 -11.42 8.44
C GLY A 189 -5.77 -11.33 9.59
N GLU A 190 -4.75 -12.19 9.57
CA GLU A 190 -3.67 -12.12 10.55
C GLU A 190 -2.82 -10.86 10.39
N ALA A 191 -2.50 -10.47 9.15
CA ALA A 191 -1.74 -9.24 8.88
C ALA A 191 -2.53 -7.99 9.33
N GLU A 192 -3.85 -7.99 9.16
CA GLU A 192 -4.73 -6.94 9.68
C GLU A 192 -4.73 -6.90 11.21
N SER A 193 -4.85 -8.05 11.88
CA SER A 193 -4.79 -8.15 13.35
C SER A 193 -3.48 -7.59 13.90
N ILE A 194 -2.34 -7.98 13.31
CA ILE A 194 -1.01 -7.48 13.72
C ILE A 194 -0.93 -5.96 13.55
N SER A 195 -1.43 -5.43 12.42
CA SER A 195 -1.45 -3.97 12.19
C SER A 195 -2.33 -3.25 13.22
N GLU A 196 -3.49 -3.82 13.55
CA GLU A 196 -4.42 -3.27 14.54
C GLU A 196 -3.87 -3.31 15.97
N GLU A 197 -3.23 -4.42 16.36
CA GLU A 197 -2.55 -4.58 17.64
C GLU A 197 -1.39 -3.58 17.77
N GLY A 198 -0.60 -3.38 16.70
CA GLY A 198 0.43 -2.35 16.66
C GLY A 198 -0.12 -0.94 16.86
N LEU A 199 -1.30 -0.63 16.32
CA LEU A 199 -1.94 0.68 16.51
C LEU A 199 -2.35 0.95 17.97
N ALA A 200 -2.53 -0.07 18.80
CA ALA A 200 -2.89 0.11 20.22
C ALA A 200 -1.75 0.76 21.03
N PHE A 201 -0.52 0.71 20.52
CA PHE A 201 0.68 1.29 21.14
C PHE A 201 1.00 2.70 20.63
N VAL A 202 0.09 3.30 19.87
CA VAL A 202 0.12 4.71 19.48
C VAL A 202 -0.96 5.44 20.27
N ALA A 203 -0.56 6.45 21.05
CA ALA A 203 -1.47 7.27 21.84
C ALA A 203 -1.33 8.76 21.47
N GLY A 204 -2.40 9.53 21.65
CA GLY A 204 -2.46 10.94 21.28
C GLY A 204 -3.74 11.27 20.53
N SER A 205 -3.83 12.49 19.98
CA SER A 205 -4.94 12.86 19.11
C SER A 205 -4.59 12.55 17.66
N PHE A 206 -5.20 11.48 17.14
CA PHE A 206 -5.01 11.04 15.76
C PHE A 206 -6.23 10.28 15.27
N TYR A 207 -6.27 10.05 13.95
CA TYR A 207 -7.20 9.14 13.32
C TYR A 207 -6.45 8.06 12.54
N ALA A 208 -7.04 6.87 12.46
CA ALA A 208 -6.59 5.78 11.60
C ALA A 208 -7.83 4.98 11.20
N ARG A 209 -7.94 4.62 9.91
CA ARG A 209 -9.03 3.72 9.47
C ARG A 209 -8.76 2.33 10.02
N ARG A 210 -9.75 1.74 10.70
CA ARG A 210 -9.60 0.39 11.26
C ARG A 210 -10.04 -0.70 10.28
N ASP A 211 -10.81 -0.35 9.25
CA ASP A 211 -11.41 -1.27 8.29
C ASP A 211 -10.49 -1.74 7.14
N ILE A 212 -9.25 -1.24 7.06
CA ILE A 212 -8.30 -1.60 6.00
C ILE A 212 -7.81 -3.04 6.20
N GLY A 213 -7.94 -3.87 5.16
CA GLY A 213 -7.53 -5.27 5.19
C GLY A 213 -8.49 -6.19 5.95
N LYS A 214 -9.61 -5.69 6.49
CA LYS A 214 -10.53 -6.51 7.27
C LYS A 214 -11.26 -7.55 6.39
N PRO A 215 -11.43 -8.80 6.87
CA PRO A 215 -12.06 -9.87 6.10
C PRO A 215 -13.45 -9.52 5.55
N GLU A 216 -14.27 -8.80 6.31
CA GLU A 216 -15.60 -8.36 5.89
C GLU A 216 -15.56 -7.33 4.75
N VAL A 217 -14.61 -6.39 4.78
CA VAL A 217 -14.43 -5.39 3.73
C VAL A 217 -13.94 -6.05 2.45
N ILE A 218 -13.02 -7.01 2.58
CA ILE A 218 -12.54 -7.80 1.44
C ILE A 218 -13.70 -8.60 0.82
N ARG A 219 -14.51 -9.30 1.63
CA ARG A 219 -15.69 -10.04 1.13
C ARG A 219 -16.67 -9.13 0.40
N GLN A 220 -16.94 -7.93 0.94
CA GLN A 220 -17.79 -6.94 0.27
C GLN A 220 -17.22 -6.51 -1.09
N LYS A 221 -15.90 -6.34 -1.20
CA LYS A 221 -15.23 -6.00 -2.48
C LYS A 221 -15.33 -7.14 -3.49
N VAL A 222 -15.13 -8.38 -3.06
CA VAL A 222 -15.30 -9.57 -3.91
C VAL A 222 -16.73 -9.63 -4.46
N GLU A 223 -17.73 -9.51 -3.58
CA GLU A 223 -19.13 -9.53 -3.98
C GLU A 223 -19.50 -8.36 -4.90
N ARG A 224 -18.98 -7.16 -4.63
CA ARG A 224 -19.16 -6.00 -5.50
C ARG A 224 -18.60 -6.23 -6.89
N MET A 225 -17.37 -6.76 -6.99
CA MET A 225 -16.77 -7.07 -8.29
C MET A 225 -17.53 -8.17 -9.03
N ARG A 226 -18.06 -9.15 -8.33
CA ARG A 226 -18.96 -10.17 -8.91
C ARG A 226 -20.18 -9.51 -9.56
N LYS A 227 -20.89 -8.63 -8.83
CA LYS A 227 -22.06 -7.90 -9.36
C LYS A 227 -21.73 -7.03 -10.57
N ILE A 228 -20.62 -6.27 -10.51
CA ILE A 228 -20.15 -5.44 -11.64
C ILE A 228 -19.94 -6.28 -12.90
N ARG A 229 -19.30 -7.45 -12.78
CA ARG A 229 -19.04 -8.36 -13.91
C ARG A 229 -20.31 -9.05 -14.42
N GLU A 230 -21.29 -9.28 -13.55
CA GLU A 230 -22.62 -9.80 -13.91
C GLU A 230 -23.55 -8.73 -14.52
N GLY A 231 -23.14 -7.44 -14.53
CA GLY A 231 -23.98 -6.34 -14.99
C GLY A 231 -25.15 -6.02 -14.05
N ARG A 232 -25.01 -6.32 -12.76
CA ARG A 232 -26.03 -6.13 -11.71
C ARG A 232 -25.66 -4.99 -10.76
#